data_AF-A7TG44-F1
#
_entry.id   AF-A7TG44-F1
#
_cell.length_a   1.000
_cell.length_b   1.000
_cell.length_c   1.000
_cell.angle_alpha   90.00
_cell.angle_beta   90.00
_cell.angle_gamma   90.00
#
_symmetry.space_group_name_H-M   'P 1'
#
loop_
_entity.id
_entity.type
_entity.pdbx_description
1 polymer ?
#
loop_
_entity_poly.entity_id
_entity_poly.type
_entity_poly.pdbx_seq_one_letter_code
_entity_poly.pdbx_strand_id
1 'polypeptide(L)'
;MFSTIRRWASGSDSESLVERYTKDLSQITSKIHDLELTMKKNQANLDYWQHELTYYGSGFTMLVFAYCYWYFKDQKLLIIISVLASIIVVIFAKWSLIKLNSIVRNRRNKQLSVLRGLHQEKLEKLKEDTNFNATNSIIQRFSSGENQSEDMVLLLNEEINDKYKELNEVKEELISLKKNDAIMNDKEERDKWFDRIIGIVAGGNEVTKPIVCPKCSKHFGLFRMDRPIKYKCPECGNIIDEINNQEVNKPFPITPTDDPESEIIEKQ
;
A
#
# COMPACT_ATOMS: atom_id res chain seq x y z
N MET A 1 58.34 -10.58 -21.51
CA MET A 1 57.22 -11.21 -20.77
C MET A 1 56.39 -10.14 -20.07
N PHE A 2 55.59 -9.35 -20.79
CA PHE A 2 54.58 -8.49 -20.16
C PHE A 2 53.42 -8.28 -21.15
N SER A 3 52.40 -9.14 -21.04
CA SER A 3 51.13 -8.95 -21.73
C SER A 3 50.06 -9.74 -20.99
N THR A 4 49.35 -9.10 -20.05
CA THR A 4 47.99 -9.47 -19.59
C THR A 4 47.56 -8.65 -18.37
N ILE A 5 47.40 -7.33 -18.52
CA ILE A 5 46.55 -6.55 -17.61
C ILE A 5 45.78 -5.53 -18.46
N ARG A 6 44.74 -6.00 -19.15
CA ARG A 6 43.73 -5.12 -19.78
C ARG A 6 42.40 -5.85 -19.90
N ARG A 7 41.73 -6.10 -18.77
CA ARG A 7 40.35 -6.63 -18.77
C ARG A 7 39.64 -6.39 -17.43
N TRP A 8 39.56 -5.13 -16.99
CA TRP A 8 38.78 -4.79 -15.78
C TRP A 8 38.28 -3.33 -15.78
N ALA A 9 37.76 -2.86 -16.92
CA ALA A 9 37.16 -1.53 -17.03
C ALA A 9 35.81 -1.51 -17.75
N SER A 10 35.28 -2.68 -18.17
CA SER A 10 33.98 -2.74 -18.88
C SER A 10 32.79 -3.07 -17.98
N GLY A 11 32.99 -3.29 -16.68
CA GLY A 11 31.91 -3.66 -15.75
C GLY A 11 31.18 -2.46 -15.14
N SER A 12 31.88 -1.35 -14.86
CA SER A 12 31.26 -0.19 -14.20
C SER A 12 30.38 0.63 -15.15
N ASP A 13 30.70 0.63 -16.45
CA ASP A 13 29.99 1.45 -17.43
C ASP A 13 28.54 0.95 -17.64
N SER A 14 28.37 -0.38 -17.71
CA SER A 14 27.04 -1.01 -17.80
C SER A 14 26.19 -0.83 -16.55
N GLU A 15 26.78 -0.86 -15.35
CA GLU A 15 26.04 -0.62 -14.10
C GLU A 15 25.49 0.82 -14.06
N SER A 16 26.31 1.80 -14.45
CA SER A 16 25.88 3.20 -14.51
C SER A 16 24.82 3.47 -15.60
N LEU A 17 24.86 2.71 -16.69
CA LEU A 17 23.89 2.78 -17.78
C LEU A 17 22.53 2.21 -17.33
N VAL A 18 22.54 1.04 -16.69
CA VAL A 18 21.33 0.42 -16.11
C VAL A 18 20.68 1.34 -15.07
N GLU A 19 21.48 2.00 -14.22
CA GLU A 19 20.96 2.96 -13.24
C GLU A 19 20.26 4.16 -13.90
N ARG A 20 20.84 4.72 -14.97
CA ARG A 20 20.22 5.82 -15.75
C ARG A 20 18.89 5.39 -16.38
N TYR A 21 18.85 4.23 -17.03
CA TYR A 21 17.61 3.71 -17.62
C TYR A 21 16.56 3.40 -16.56
N THR A 22 16.97 2.86 -15.40
CA THR A 22 16.06 2.60 -14.28
C THR A 22 15.45 3.91 -13.76
N LYS A 23 16.26 4.96 -13.62
CA LYS A 23 15.80 6.29 -13.24
C LYS A 23 14.82 6.87 -14.25
N ASP A 24 15.15 6.81 -15.54
CA ASP A 24 14.28 7.29 -16.61
C ASP A 24 12.95 6.52 -16.68
N LEU A 25 12.99 5.18 -16.58
CA LEU A 25 11.79 4.34 -16.55
C LEU A 25 10.93 4.69 -15.34
N SER A 26 11.51 4.80 -14.14
CA SER A 26 10.77 5.19 -12.94
C SER A 26 10.11 6.56 -13.06
N GLN A 27 10.79 7.53 -13.69
CA GLN A 27 10.25 8.88 -13.93
C GLN A 27 9.12 8.88 -14.97
N ILE A 28 9.20 8.05 -16.00
CA ILE A 28 8.12 7.90 -16.99
C ILE A 28 6.92 7.22 -16.33
N THR A 29 7.12 6.15 -15.57
CA THR A 29 6.07 5.44 -14.84
C THR A 29 5.38 6.36 -13.84
N SER A 30 6.11 7.17 -13.07
CA SER A 30 5.50 8.11 -12.11
C SER A 30 4.65 9.16 -12.82
N LYS A 31 5.10 9.69 -13.96
CA LYS A 31 4.31 10.65 -14.76
C LYS A 31 3.06 10.02 -15.36
N ILE A 32 3.12 8.77 -15.79
CA ILE A 32 1.95 8.01 -16.25
C ILE A 32 0.95 7.90 -15.10
N HIS A 33 1.42 7.47 -13.93
CA HIS A 33 0.58 7.30 -12.75
C HIS A 33 -0.05 8.61 -12.27
N ASP A 34 0.71 9.69 -12.17
CA ASP A 34 0.19 11.02 -11.80
C ASP A 34 -0.92 11.49 -12.75
N LEU A 35 -0.74 11.24 -14.06
CA LEU A 35 -1.75 11.55 -15.07
C LEU A 35 -3.00 10.69 -14.91
N GLU A 36 -2.85 9.39 -14.67
CA GLU A 36 -3.95 8.46 -14.46
C GLU A 36 -4.76 8.79 -13.20
N LEU A 37 -4.08 9.01 -12.07
CA LEU A 37 -4.71 9.46 -10.83
C LEU A 37 -5.47 10.78 -11.03
N THR A 38 -4.85 11.75 -11.70
CA THR A 38 -5.50 13.04 -11.99
C THR A 38 -6.73 12.85 -12.88
N MET A 39 -6.67 11.95 -13.87
CA MET A 39 -7.82 11.64 -14.72
C MET A 39 -8.94 10.94 -13.94
N LYS A 40 -8.61 9.96 -13.09
CA LYS A 40 -9.56 9.22 -12.25
C LYS A 40 -10.25 10.14 -11.24
N LYS A 41 -9.49 10.99 -10.55
CA LYS A 41 -10.02 12.00 -9.63
C LYS A 41 -10.94 12.99 -10.35
N ASN A 42 -10.54 13.47 -11.52
CA ASN A 42 -11.36 14.39 -12.31
C ASN A 42 -12.65 13.72 -12.81
N GLN A 43 -12.59 12.44 -13.17
CA GLN A 43 -13.78 11.67 -13.56
C GLN A 43 -14.75 11.50 -12.39
N ALA A 44 -14.26 11.08 -11.22
CA ALA A 44 -15.09 10.95 -10.01
C ALA A 44 -15.73 12.29 -9.62
N ASN A 45 -14.97 13.39 -9.70
CA ASN A 45 -15.50 14.72 -9.46
C ASN A 45 -16.61 15.06 -10.47
N LEU A 46 -16.43 14.77 -11.75
CA LEU A 46 -17.47 15.04 -12.76
C LEU A 46 -18.72 14.21 -12.56
N ASP A 47 -18.60 12.95 -12.17
CA ASP A 47 -19.75 12.09 -11.86
C ASP A 47 -20.52 12.65 -10.66
N TYR A 48 -19.82 13.15 -9.65
CA TYR A 48 -20.40 13.89 -8.53
C TYR A 48 -21.11 15.18 -9.00
N TRP A 49 -20.46 16.03 -9.81
CA TRP A 49 -21.07 17.25 -10.37
C TRP A 49 -22.28 16.95 -11.27
N GLN A 50 -22.25 15.84 -12.02
CA GLN A 50 -23.38 15.44 -12.85
C GLN A 50 -24.58 15.01 -12.01
N HIS A 51 -24.34 14.29 -10.92
CA HIS A 51 -25.39 13.93 -9.96
C HIS A 51 -25.99 15.21 -9.35
N GLU A 52 -25.14 16.09 -8.85
CA GLU A 52 -25.53 17.34 -8.20
C GLU A 52 -26.32 18.26 -9.13
N LEU A 53 -25.90 18.39 -10.39
CA LEU A 53 -26.59 19.20 -11.39
C LEU A 53 -27.93 18.58 -11.81
N THR A 54 -28.08 17.25 -11.74
CA THR A 54 -29.36 16.59 -11.98
C THR A 54 -30.32 16.85 -10.83
N TYR A 55 -29.84 16.73 -9.59
CA TYR A 55 -30.62 16.98 -8.39
C TYR A 55 -31.12 18.43 -8.35
N TYR A 56 -30.21 19.42 -8.40
CA TYR A 56 -30.61 20.83 -8.39
C TYR A 56 -31.33 21.26 -9.66
N GLY A 57 -30.96 20.71 -10.82
CA GLY A 57 -31.66 20.99 -12.08
C GLY A 57 -33.13 20.61 -12.01
N SER A 58 -33.45 19.45 -11.42
CA SER A 58 -34.85 19.04 -11.23
C SER A 58 -35.61 19.98 -10.28
N GLY A 59 -35.02 20.36 -9.14
CA GLY A 59 -35.63 21.32 -8.21
C GLY A 59 -35.87 22.70 -8.84
N PHE A 60 -34.91 23.19 -9.63
CA PHE A 60 -35.05 24.45 -10.36
C PHE A 60 -36.20 24.40 -11.38
N THR A 61 -36.33 23.31 -12.14
CA THR A 61 -37.46 23.17 -13.09
C THR A 61 -38.82 23.14 -12.37
N MET A 62 -38.91 22.54 -11.18
CA MET A 62 -40.14 22.53 -10.37
C MET A 62 -40.51 23.94 -9.85
N LEU A 63 -39.52 24.72 -9.41
CA LEU A 63 -39.73 26.10 -8.97
C LEU A 63 -40.19 27.01 -10.12
N VAL A 64 -39.56 26.90 -11.29
CA VAL A 64 -39.96 27.65 -12.50
C VAL A 64 -41.40 27.30 -12.89
N PHE A 65 -41.76 26.02 -12.84
CA PHE A 65 -43.13 25.59 -13.11
C PHE A 65 -44.15 26.20 -12.14
N ALA A 66 -43.87 26.18 -10.84
CA ALA A 66 -44.75 26.76 -9.82
C ALA A 66 -44.93 28.28 -10.01
N TYR A 67 -43.85 28.99 -10.31
CA TYR A 67 -43.88 30.44 -10.58
C TYR A 67 -44.69 30.77 -11.85
N CYS A 68 -44.44 30.06 -12.95
CA CYS A 68 -45.17 30.26 -14.20
C CYS A 68 -46.66 29.93 -14.06
N TYR A 69 -47.02 28.92 -13.26
CA TYR A 69 -48.41 28.59 -12.97
C TYR A 69 -49.15 29.71 -12.22
N TRP A 70 -48.48 30.37 -11.27
CA TRP A 70 -49.08 31.47 -10.52
C TRP A 70 -49.23 32.74 -11.36
N TYR A 71 -48.23 33.09 -12.17
CA TYR A 71 -48.21 34.34 -12.93
C TYR A 71 -49.04 34.29 -14.24
N PHE A 72 -48.99 33.19 -14.99
CA PHE A 72 -49.60 33.08 -16.33
C PHE A 72 -50.87 32.23 -16.35
N LYS A 73 -51.76 32.42 -15.37
CA LYS A 73 -52.93 31.56 -15.13
C LYS A 73 -53.84 31.34 -16.36
N ASP A 74 -53.98 32.35 -17.22
CA ASP A 74 -54.85 32.29 -18.41
C ASP A 74 -54.17 31.78 -19.69
N GLN A 75 -52.83 31.75 -19.73
CA GLN A 75 -52.04 31.47 -20.95
C GLN A 75 -51.31 30.12 -20.86
N LYS A 76 -52.04 29.02 -21.03
CA LYS A 76 -51.51 27.64 -20.90
C LYS A 76 -50.32 27.33 -21.83
N LEU A 77 -50.29 27.92 -23.04
CA LEU A 77 -49.19 27.71 -24.00
C LEU A 77 -47.85 28.27 -23.50
N LEU A 78 -47.85 29.45 -22.86
CA LEU A 78 -46.64 30.06 -22.33
C LEU A 78 -46.04 29.23 -21.19
N ILE A 79 -46.88 28.62 -20.35
CA ILE A 79 -46.43 27.71 -19.29
C ILE A 79 -45.67 26.52 -19.90
N ILE A 80 -46.24 25.85 -20.91
CA ILE A 80 -45.61 24.67 -21.54
C ILE A 80 -44.26 25.05 -22.18
N ILE A 81 -44.20 26.16 -22.90
CA ILE A 81 -42.97 26.63 -23.56
C ILE A 81 -41.88 26.93 -22.53
N SER A 82 -42.22 27.57 -21.40
CA SER A 82 -41.25 27.90 -20.35
C SER A 82 -40.65 26.66 -19.69
N VAL A 83 -41.47 25.64 -19.41
CA VAL A 83 -41.01 24.36 -18.84
C VAL A 83 -40.10 23.64 -19.81
N LEU A 84 -40.50 23.53 -21.08
CA LEU A 84 -39.67 22.91 -22.11
C LEU A 84 -38.33 23.64 -22.29
N ALA A 85 -38.34 24.97 -22.30
CA ALA A 85 -37.13 25.78 -22.37
C ALA A 85 -36.20 25.49 -21.18
N SER A 86 -36.73 25.41 -19.96
CA SER A 86 -35.93 25.09 -18.76
C SER A 86 -35.28 23.70 -18.82
N ILE A 87 -36.01 22.69 -19.31
CA ILE A 87 -35.48 21.33 -19.48
C ILE A 87 -34.38 21.31 -20.53
N ILE A 88 -34.59 21.99 -21.66
CA ILE A 88 -33.60 22.09 -22.74
C ILE A 88 -32.31 22.75 -22.22
N VAL A 89 -32.43 23.81 -21.41
CA VAL A 89 -31.27 24.49 -20.82
C VAL A 89 -30.48 23.54 -19.91
N VAL A 90 -31.14 22.75 -19.07
CA VAL A 90 -30.46 21.76 -18.19
C VAL A 90 -29.77 20.68 -19.01
N ILE A 91 -30.43 20.14 -20.05
CA ILE A 91 -29.83 19.13 -20.94
C ILE A 91 -28.62 19.69 -21.68
N PHE A 92 -28.73 20.91 -22.20
CA PHE A 92 -27.65 21.58 -22.92
C PHE A 92 -26.45 21.86 -22.00
N ALA A 93 -26.69 22.29 -20.76
CA ALA A 93 -25.64 22.47 -19.76
C ALA A 93 -24.90 21.16 -19.47
N LYS A 94 -25.61 20.05 -19.27
CA LYS A 94 -25.00 18.72 -19.08
C LYS A 94 -24.18 18.30 -20.29
N TRP A 95 -24.75 18.44 -21.49
CA TRP A 95 -24.07 18.08 -22.73
C TRP A 95 -22.79 18.88 -22.94
N SER A 96 -22.83 20.19 -22.66
CA SER A 96 -21.67 21.07 -22.75
C SER A 96 -20.53 20.62 -21.81
N LEU A 97 -20.84 20.35 -20.54
CA LEU A 97 -19.85 19.87 -19.56
C LEU A 97 -19.20 18.55 -19.99
N ILE A 98 -20.01 17.58 -20.46
CA ILE A 98 -19.52 16.30 -20.95
C ILE A 98 -18.63 16.50 -22.18
N LYS A 99 -19.06 17.34 -23.13
CA LYS A 99 -18.32 17.57 -24.36
C LYS A 99 -16.98 18.24 -24.10
N LEU A 100 -16.96 19.30 -23.28
CA LEU A 100 -15.71 19.98 -22.89
C LEU A 100 -14.75 19.01 -22.21
N ASN A 101 -15.24 18.22 -21.25
CA ASN A 101 -14.39 17.23 -20.59
C ASN A 101 -13.91 16.14 -21.55
N SER A 102 -14.75 15.69 -22.49
CA SER A 102 -14.34 14.68 -23.48
C SER A 102 -13.18 15.16 -24.36
N ILE A 103 -13.13 16.46 -24.68
CA ILE A 103 -12.03 17.04 -25.45
C ILE A 103 -10.74 17.05 -24.62
N VAL A 104 -10.81 17.47 -23.36
CA VAL A 104 -9.67 17.47 -22.45
C VAL A 104 -9.15 16.05 -22.22
N ARG A 105 -10.07 15.10 -21.98
CA ARG A 105 -9.75 13.68 -21.81
C ARG A 105 -9.06 13.10 -23.05
N ASN A 106 -9.54 13.39 -24.25
CA ASN A 106 -8.92 12.91 -25.48
C ASN A 106 -7.49 13.44 -25.65
N ARG A 107 -7.20 14.67 -25.23
CA ARG A 107 -5.82 15.21 -25.24
C ARG A 107 -4.92 14.46 -24.25
N ARG A 108 -5.40 14.24 -23.03
CA ARG A 108 -4.65 13.50 -22.00
C ARG A 108 -4.42 12.04 -22.39
N ASN A 109 -5.41 11.37 -22.96
CA ASN A 109 -5.26 9.99 -23.46
C ASN A 109 -4.18 9.88 -24.55
N LYS A 110 -4.06 10.88 -25.42
CA LYS A 110 -2.97 10.92 -26.41
C LYS A 110 -1.60 11.07 -25.74
N GLN A 111 -1.49 11.95 -24.74
CA GLN A 111 -0.25 12.10 -23.98
C GLN A 111 0.12 10.79 -23.27
N LEU A 112 -0.87 10.16 -22.63
CA LEU A 112 -0.72 8.86 -21.99
C LEU A 112 -0.18 7.81 -22.97
N SER A 113 -0.78 7.67 -24.16
CA SER A 113 -0.30 6.73 -25.18
C SER A 113 1.12 7.03 -25.66
N VAL A 114 1.51 8.31 -25.74
CA VAL A 114 2.87 8.71 -26.10
C VAL A 114 3.85 8.34 -24.99
N LEU A 115 3.52 8.60 -23.73
CA LEU A 115 4.36 8.22 -22.59
C LEU A 115 4.54 6.70 -22.50
N ARG A 116 3.48 5.92 -22.74
CA ARG A 116 3.54 4.46 -22.81
C ARG A 116 4.43 3.97 -23.96
N GLY A 117 4.32 4.59 -25.13
CA GLY A 117 5.21 4.33 -26.25
C GLY A 117 6.69 4.59 -25.91
N LEU A 118 6.98 5.73 -25.27
CA LEU A 118 8.34 6.07 -24.81
C LEU A 118 8.87 5.09 -23.76
N HIS A 119 8.00 4.65 -22.84
CA HIS A 119 8.34 3.63 -21.84
C HIS A 119 8.75 2.30 -22.51
N GLN A 120 7.95 1.85 -23.48
CA GLN A 120 8.24 0.62 -24.24
C GLN A 120 9.53 0.75 -25.07
N GLU A 121 9.73 1.87 -25.76
CA GLU A 121 10.95 2.15 -26.53
C GLU A 121 12.21 2.13 -25.64
N LYS A 122 12.13 2.75 -24.45
CA LYS A 122 13.24 2.74 -23.47
C LYS A 122 13.53 1.33 -22.95
N LEU A 123 12.49 0.52 -22.74
CA LEU A 123 12.63 -0.85 -22.29
C LEU A 123 13.26 -1.76 -23.36
N GLU A 124 12.95 -1.52 -24.64
CA GLU A 124 13.56 -2.20 -25.78
C GLU A 124 15.02 -1.79 -25.98
N LYS A 125 15.33 -0.50 -25.90
CA LYS A 125 16.73 -0.01 -25.92
C LYS A 125 17.56 -0.60 -24.78
N LEU A 126 16.99 -0.67 -23.58
CA LEU A 126 17.65 -1.31 -22.46
C LEU A 126 17.94 -2.80 -22.76
N LYS A 127 16.98 -3.54 -23.34
CA LYS A 127 17.18 -4.95 -23.76
C LYS A 127 18.29 -5.12 -24.80
N GLU A 128 18.43 -4.17 -25.71
CA GLU A 128 19.47 -4.18 -26.75
C GLU A 128 20.86 -3.87 -26.16
N ASP A 129 20.94 -2.85 -25.30
CA ASP A 129 22.20 -2.35 -24.73
C ASP A 129 22.77 -3.26 -23.63
N THR A 130 21.94 -4.10 -22.98
CA THR A 130 22.33 -4.86 -21.79
C THR A 130 22.17 -6.37 -21.98
N ASN A 131 23.16 -7.14 -21.52
CA ASN A 131 23.13 -8.60 -21.61
C ASN A 131 22.08 -9.16 -20.63
N PHE A 132 21.26 -10.12 -21.11
CA PHE A 132 19.97 -10.56 -20.53
C PHE A 132 19.93 -10.73 -19.00
N ASN A 133 21.02 -11.17 -18.38
CA ASN A 133 21.07 -11.49 -16.95
C ASN A 133 20.95 -10.28 -16.00
N ALA A 134 21.48 -9.10 -16.37
CA ALA A 134 21.34 -7.90 -15.52
C ALA A 134 19.94 -7.28 -15.64
N THR A 135 19.27 -7.55 -16.75
CA THR A 135 18.09 -6.83 -17.21
C THR A 135 16.81 -7.60 -16.94
N ASN A 136 16.88 -8.92 -16.76
CA ASN A 136 15.69 -9.77 -16.59
C ASN A 136 14.83 -9.35 -15.40
N SER A 137 15.46 -8.97 -14.27
CA SER A 137 14.75 -8.47 -13.08
C SER A 137 14.05 -7.12 -13.33
N ILE A 138 14.71 -6.21 -14.06
CA ILE A 138 14.19 -4.88 -14.40
C ILE A 138 13.05 -5.01 -15.41
N ILE A 139 13.24 -5.82 -16.44
CA ILE A 139 12.21 -6.14 -17.43
C ILE A 139 11.02 -6.77 -16.72
N GLN A 140 11.22 -7.72 -15.80
CA GLN A 140 10.11 -8.30 -15.06
C GLN A 140 9.37 -7.23 -14.24
N ARG A 141 10.06 -6.29 -13.59
CA ARG A 141 9.41 -5.20 -12.85
C ARG A 141 8.57 -4.27 -13.74
N PHE A 142 9.08 -3.89 -14.91
CA PHE A 142 8.44 -2.90 -15.79
C PHE A 142 7.55 -3.51 -16.89
N SER A 143 7.69 -4.82 -17.19
CA SER A 143 6.92 -5.57 -18.20
C SER A 143 5.72 -6.31 -17.62
N SER A 144 5.66 -6.53 -16.30
CA SER A 144 4.58 -7.29 -15.65
C SER A 144 3.26 -6.53 -15.47
N GLY A 145 3.05 -5.45 -16.21
CA GLY A 145 1.70 -5.06 -16.62
C GLY A 145 1.20 -3.73 -16.08
N GLU A 146 0.39 -3.11 -16.91
CA GLU A 146 -0.16 -1.76 -16.81
C GLU A 146 -1.59 -1.71 -16.21
N ASN A 147 -2.21 -2.86 -15.89
CA ASN A 147 -3.61 -2.90 -15.47
C ASN A 147 -3.91 -3.65 -14.14
N GLN A 148 -2.90 -4.19 -13.44
CA GLN A 148 -3.05 -4.81 -12.11
C GLN A 148 -1.90 -4.44 -11.14
N SER A 149 -1.05 -3.51 -11.55
CA SER A 149 0.21 -3.17 -10.87
C SER A 149 0.14 -1.94 -9.98
N GLU A 150 -0.93 -1.13 -10.04
CA GLU A 150 -1.02 0.09 -9.22
C GLU A 150 -0.96 -0.25 -7.72
N ASP A 151 -1.75 -1.23 -7.28
CA ASP A 151 -1.71 -1.71 -5.89
C ASP A 151 -0.48 -2.60 -5.66
N MET A 152 -0.06 -3.39 -6.64
CA MET A 152 1.07 -4.31 -6.48
C MET A 152 2.41 -3.59 -6.34
N VAL A 153 2.65 -2.49 -7.06
CA VAL A 153 3.90 -1.70 -6.99
C VAL A 153 3.95 -0.88 -5.71
N LEU A 154 2.79 -0.40 -5.22
CA LEU A 154 2.71 0.29 -3.95
C LEU A 154 2.98 -0.68 -2.79
N LEU A 155 2.33 -1.85 -2.82
CA LEU A 155 2.59 -2.94 -1.87
C LEU A 155 4.04 -3.45 -1.93
N LEU A 156 4.63 -3.56 -3.13
CA LEU A 156 6.04 -3.95 -3.29
C LEU A 156 7.00 -2.89 -2.76
N ASN A 157 6.74 -1.60 -2.99
CA ASN A 157 7.59 -0.54 -2.46
C ASN A 157 7.51 -0.48 -0.94
N GLU A 158 6.34 -0.74 -0.35
CA GLU A 158 6.15 -0.83 1.10
C GLU A 158 6.91 -2.04 1.68
N GLU A 159 6.72 -3.23 1.10
CA GLU A 159 7.43 -4.45 1.48
C GLU A 159 8.96 -4.32 1.32
N ILE A 160 9.43 -3.73 0.23
CA ILE A 160 10.86 -3.48 0.00
C ILE A 160 11.42 -2.52 1.05
N ASN A 161 10.69 -1.46 1.39
CA ASN A 161 11.13 -0.49 2.39
C ASN A 161 11.22 -1.11 3.79
N ASP A 162 10.25 -1.96 4.15
CA ASP A 162 10.27 -2.73 5.39
C ASP A 162 11.47 -3.67 5.44
N LYS A 163 11.77 -4.37 4.34
CA LYS A 163 12.97 -5.23 4.23
C LYS A 163 14.28 -4.44 4.35
N TYR A 164 14.36 -3.23 3.78
CA TYR A 164 15.52 -2.36 3.96
C TYR A 164 15.69 -1.89 5.40
N LYS A 165 14.59 -1.61 6.10
CA LYS A 165 14.59 -1.21 7.50
C LYS A 165 15.08 -2.36 8.41
N GLU A 166 14.56 -3.56 8.20
CA GLU A 166 15.02 -4.78 8.88
C GLU A 166 16.53 -5.00 8.68
N LEU A 167 17.02 -4.82 7.45
CA LEU A 167 18.42 -5.04 7.11
C LEU A 167 19.35 -4.00 7.76
N ASN A 168 18.89 -2.75 7.87
CA ASN A 168 19.63 -1.69 8.57
C ASN A 168 19.65 -1.92 10.08
N GLU A 169 18.55 -2.36 10.68
CA GLU A 169 18.48 -2.70 12.11
C GLU A 169 19.44 -3.85 12.45
N VAL A 170 19.44 -4.92 11.65
CA VAL A 170 20.41 -6.02 11.81
C VAL A 170 21.84 -5.51 11.66
N LYS A 171 22.13 -4.66 10.67
CA LYS A 171 23.47 -4.10 10.47
C LYS A 171 23.93 -3.26 11.68
N GLU A 172 23.05 -2.48 12.29
CA GLU A 172 23.36 -1.73 13.50
C GLU A 172 23.63 -2.65 14.70
N GLU A 173 22.85 -3.73 14.84
CA GLU A 173 23.09 -4.77 15.85
C GLU A 173 24.46 -5.44 15.67
N LEU A 174 24.86 -5.76 14.43
CA LEU A 174 26.20 -6.29 14.11
C LEU A 174 27.31 -5.33 14.53
N ILE A 175 27.14 -4.03 14.28
CA ILE A 175 28.12 -3.02 14.65
C ILE A 175 28.22 -2.90 16.18
N SER A 176 27.09 -3.02 16.88
CA SER A 176 27.05 -2.99 18.35
C SER A 176 27.72 -4.22 18.98
N LEU A 177 27.52 -5.41 18.40
CA LEU A 177 28.13 -6.66 18.86
C LEU A 177 29.63 -6.71 18.54
N LYS A 178 30.04 -6.23 17.37
CA LYS A 178 31.46 -6.10 17.02
C LYS A 178 32.20 -5.13 17.95
N LYS A 179 31.52 -4.11 18.46
CA LYS A 179 32.11 -3.17 19.44
C LYS A 179 32.18 -3.78 20.84
N ASN A 180 31.33 -4.77 21.12
CA ASN A 180 31.32 -5.57 22.34
C ASN A 180 32.12 -6.88 22.16
N ASP A 181 33.43 -6.77 21.95
CA ASP A 181 34.35 -7.94 21.80
C ASP A 181 34.29 -8.94 22.98
N ALA A 182 33.68 -8.56 24.11
CA ALA A 182 33.48 -9.42 25.28
C ALA A 182 32.45 -10.56 25.06
N ILE A 183 31.43 -10.36 24.20
CA ILE A 183 30.38 -11.37 23.92
C ILE A 183 30.91 -12.44 22.95
N MET A 184 31.90 -12.10 22.12
CA MET A 184 32.55 -13.03 21.20
C MET A 184 33.49 -14.04 21.86
N ASN A 185 33.65 -14.05 23.19
CA ASN A 185 34.51 -15.03 23.87
C ASN A 185 33.76 -16.31 24.29
N ASP A 186 32.44 -16.28 24.45
CA ASP A 186 31.67 -17.46 24.79
C ASP A 186 31.14 -18.17 23.53
N LYS A 187 31.43 -19.48 23.43
CA LYS A 187 31.14 -20.26 22.21
C LYS A 187 29.63 -20.48 22.05
N GLU A 188 28.90 -20.61 23.16
CA GLU A 188 27.49 -20.94 23.16
C GLU A 188 26.59 -19.75 22.77
N GLU A 189 26.96 -18.52 23.15
CA GLU A 189 26.25 -17.31 22.75
C GLU A 189 26.48 -16.96 21.28
N ARG A 190 27.69 -17.22 20.76
CA ARG A 190 27.97 -17.07 19.33
C ARG A 190 27.14 -18.03 18.49
N ASP A 191 27.06 -19.31 18.86
CA ASP A 191 26.31 -20.31 18.08
C ASP A 191 24.80 -19.97 18.06
N LYS A 192 24.22 -19.54 19.19
CA LYS A 192 22.82 -19.07 19.26
C LYS A 192 22.57 -17.82 18.41
N TRP A 193 23.56 -16.92 18.34
CA TRP A 193 23.50 -15.74 17.51
C TRP A 193 23.63 -16.08 16.01
N PHE A 194 24.55 -16.98 15.64
CA PHE A 194 24.71 -17.46 14.26
C PHE A 194 23.45 -18.18 13.76
N ASP A 195 22.84 -19.03 14.59
CA ASP A 195 21.59 -19.73 14.22
C ASP A 195 20.42 -18.76 14.01
N ARG A 196 20.35 -17.67 14.80
CA ARG A 196 19.34 -16.62 14.62
C ARG A 196 19.53 -15.89 13.30
N ILE A 197 20.77 -15.51 12.97
CA ILE A 197 21.09 -14.82 11.72
C ILE A 197 20.86 -15.73 10.52
N ILE A 198 21.24 -17.01 10.60
CA ILE A 198 20.97 -18.00 9.56
C ILE A 198 19.46 -18.17 9.36
N GLY A 199 18.68 -18.22 10.44
CA GLY A 199 17.22 -18.31 10.39
C GLY A 199 16.58 -17.12 9.66
N ILE A 200 17.04 -15.90 9.95
CA ILE A 200 16.53 -14.67 9.32
C ILE A 200 16.95 -14.59 7.84
N VAL A 201 18.21 -14.89 7.52
CA VAL A 201 18.74 -14.86 6.15
C VAL A 201 18.14 -15.97 5.27
N ALA A 202 17.79 -17.11 5.87
CA ALA A 202 17.10 -18.20 5.18
C ALA A 202 15.58 -17.97 5.04
N GLY A 203 15.04 -16.86 5.55
CA GLY A 203 13.61 -16.53 5.47
C GLY A 203 12.71 -17.35 6.40
N GLY A 204 13.26 -17.97 7.44
CA GLY A 204 12.57 -18.88 8.35
C GLY A 204 12.02 -18.19 9.58
N ASN A 205 11.00 -17.34 9.44
CA ASN A 205 10.28 -16.76 10.58
C ASN A 205 8.96 -17.48 10.85
N GLU A 206 9.02 -18.76 11.17
CA GLU A 206 7.94 -19.41 11.93
C GLU A 206 8.58 -20.22 13.06
N VAL A 207 9.01 -19.52 14.12
CA VAL A 207 9.42 -20.18 15.37
C VAL A 207 8.16 -20.71 16.05
N THR A 208 7.67 -21.84 15.55
CA THR A 208 6.54 -22.55 16.16
C THR A 208 6.93 -22.92 17.59
N LYS A 209 6.19 -22.39 18.57
CA LYS A 209 6.55 -22.58 19.99
C LYS A 209 6.21 -24.01 20.41
N PRO A 210 7.14 -24.76 21.04
CA PRO A 210 6.85 -26.11 21.50
C PRO A 210 5.79 -26.11 22.61
N ILE A 211 4.87 -27.05 22.58
CA ILE A 211 3.80 -27.20 23.57
C ILE A 211 4.34 -28.02 24.73
N VAL A 212 4.59 -27.34 25.85
CA VAL A 212 5.07 -27.94 27.08
C VAL A 212 3.89 -28.17 28.01
N CYS A 213 3.76 -29.37 28.57
CA CYS A 213 2.70 -29.64 29.53
C CYS A 213 2.94 -28.87 30.85
N PRO A 214 1.98 -28.07 31.36
CA PRO A 214 2.20 -27.26 32.56
C PRO A 214 2.35 -28.08 33.84
N LYS A 215 1.92 -29.36 33.84
CA LYS A 215 1.92 -30.21 35.03
C LYS A 215 3.15 -31.12 35.15
N CYS A 216 3.71 -31.56 34.03
CA CYS A 216 4.86 -32.48 34.02
C CYS A 216 6.09 -31.93 33.29
N SER A 217 6.00 -30.73 32.69
CA SER A 217 7.06 -29.98 32.02
C SER A 217 7.83 -30.74 30.92
N LYS A 218 7.35 -31.91 30.50
CA LYS A 218 7.89 -32.68 29.39
C LYS A 218 7.32 -32.19 28.07
N HIS A 219 8.17 -32.19 27.05
CA HIS A 219 7.86 -31.86 25.67
C HIS A 219 7.78 -33.15 24.84
N PHE A 220 6.77 -33.25 23.97
CA PHE A 220 6.55 -34.44 23.12
C PHE A 220 6.78 -34.18 21.63
N GLY A 221 7.48 -33.09 21.26
CA GLY A 221 7.73 -32.79 19.84
C GLY A 221 6.56 -32.11 19.12
N LEU A 222 5.56 -31.62 19.86
CA LEU A 222 4.42 -30.91 19.27
C LEU A 222 4.64 -29.40 19.34
N PHE A 223 4.42 -28.73 18.22
CA PHE A 223 4.60 -27.29 18.08
C PHE A 223 3.27 -26.57 17.88
N ARG A 224 3.17 -25.35 18.39
CA ARG A 224 1.98 -24.48 18.26
C ARG A 224 1.89 -23.99 16.82
N MET A 225 0.77 -24.31 16.19
CA MET A 225 0.34 -23.75 14.91
C MET A 225 -0.71 -22.66 15.17
N ASP A 226 -1.02 -21.83 14.18
CA ASP A 226 -1.94 -20.68 14.26
C ASP A 226 -3.43 -21.01 14.56
N ARG A 227 -3.74 -22.25 14.98
CA ARG A 227 -5.10 -22.71 15.30
C ARG A 227 -5.15 -23.28 16.72
N PRO A 228 -6.24 -23.04 17.47
CA PRO A 228 -6.37 -23.54 18.83
C PRO A 228 -6.44 -25.07 18.82
N ILE A 229 -5.60 -25.70 19.64
CA ILE A 229 -5.57 -27.16 19.76
C ILE A 229 -6.07 -27.63 21.13
N LYS A 230 -6.65 -28.84 21.14
CA LYS A 230 -6.97 -29.60 22.34
C LYS A 230 -5.98 -30.74 22.45
N TYR A 231 -5.07 -30.65 23.41
CA TYR A 231 -4.00 -31.65 23.57
C TYR A 231 -4.12 -32.36 24.91
N LYS A 232 -4.19 -33.70 24.88
CA LYS A 232 -4.13 -34.53 26.09
C LYS A 232 -2.72 -35.09 26.26
N CYS A 233 -2.06 -34.72 27.36
CA CYS A 233 -0.71 -35.21 27.66
C CYS A 233 -0.72 -36.73 27.90
N PRO A 234 0.14 -37.53 27.23
CA PRO A 234 0.16 -38.99 27.35
C PRO A 234 0.74 -39.47 28.69
N GLU A 235 1.55 -38.66 29.38
CA GLU A 235 2.13 -39.06 30.66
C GLU A 235 1.26 -38.70 31.88
N CYS A 236 0.64 -37.52 31.91
CA CYS A 236 -0.12 -37.06 33.09
C CYS A 236 -1.63 -36.96 32.84
N GLY A 237 -2.10 -37.23 31.61
CA GLY A 237 -3.51 -37.19 31.23
C GLY A 237 -4.14 -35.79 31.22
N ASN A 238 -3.36 -34.73 31.48
CA ASN A 238 -3.88 -33.36 31.53
C ASN A 238 -4.28 -32.87 30.14
N ILE A 239 -5.45 -32.22 30.05
CA ILE A 239 -5.99 -31.67 28.80
C ILE A 239 -5.67 -30.17 28.76
N ILE A 240 -4.92 -29.75 27.74
CA ILE A 240 -4.64 -28.35 27.44
C ILE A 240 -5.64 -27.93 26.36
N ASP A 241 -6.66 -27.17 26.76
CA ASP A 241 -7.67 -26.60 25.88
C ASP A 241 -7.44 -25.08 25.79
N GLU A 242 -6.97 -24.59 24.65
CA GLU A 242 -6.71 -23.15 24.45
C GLU A 242 -8.00 -22.30 24.28
N ILE A 243 -9.16 -22.94 24.08
CA ILE A 243 -10.45 -22.27 23.87
C ILE A 243 -11.00 -21.62 25.17
N ASN A 244 -10.72 -22.22 26.33
CA ASN A 244 -11.27 -21.74 27.62
C ASN A 244 -10.33 -20.79 28.40
N ASN A 245 -9.09 -20.58 27.94
CA ASN A 245 -8.13 -19.68 28.59
C ASN A 245 -8.16 -18.24 28.04
N GLN A 246 -9.03 -17.93 27.07
CA GLN A 246 -9.14 -16.58 26.51
C GLN A 246 -10.07 -15.64 27.31
N GLU A 247 -10.78 -16.09 28.35
CA GLU A 247 -11.62 -15.21 29.19
C GLU A 247 -10.88 -14.56 30.38
N VAL A 248 -9.62 -14.94 30.67
CA VAL A 248 -8.87 -14.38 31.83
C VAL A 248 -7.99 -13.17 31.47
N ASN A 249 -7.84 -12.81 30.19
CA ASN A 249 -7.08 -11.64 29.77
C ASN A 249 -7.97 -10.60 29.05
N LYS A 250 -8.91 -10.00 29.78
CA LYS A 250 -9.41 -8.65 29.43
C LYS A 250 -8.66 -7.63 30.29
N PRO A 251 -8.09 -6.56 29.71
CA PRO A 251 -7.43 -5.53 30.48
C PRO A 251 -8.44 -4.76 31.35
N PHE A 252 -8.12 -4.61 32.64
CA PHE A 252 -8.85 -3.76 33.58
C PHE A 252 -8.77 -2.29 33.11
N PRO A 253 -9.84 -1.49 33.27
CA PRO A 253 -9.79 -0.04 33.01
C PRO A 253 -9.03 0.67 34.13
N ILE A 254 -8.14 1.58 33.74
CA ILE A 254 -7.34 2.42 34.63
C ILE A 254 -8.26 3.50 35.20
N THR A 255 -8.53 3.47 36.51
CA THR A 255 -9.10 4.60 37.25
C THR A 255 -7.98 5.57 37.68
N PRO A 256 -8.21 6.89 37.67
CA PRO A 256 -7.23 7.87 38.14
C PRO A 256 -7.02 7.76 39.64
N THR A 257 -5.77 7.87 40.07
CA THR A 257 -5.33 7.98 41.46
C THR A 257 -5.56 9.39 41.98
N ASP A 258 -6.35 9.53 43.05
CA ASP A 258 -6.37 10.70 43.92
C ASP A 258 -5.34 10.50 45.05
N ASP A 259 -4.48 11.50 45.27
CA ASP A 259 -3.53 11.58 46.37
C ASP A 259 -4.26 11.82 47.72
N PRO A 260 -3.76 11.28 48.85
CA PRO A 260 -4.31 11.55 50.17
C PRO A 260 -3.48 12.59 50.92
N GLU A 261 -4.06 13.73 51.31
CA GLU A 261 -3.57 14.44 52.51
C GLU A 261 -4.62 15.36 53.15
N SER A 262 -4.72 15.22 54.48
CA SER A 262 -5.32 16.12 55.48
C SER A 262 -6.83 16.10 55.74
N GLU A 263 -7.22 15.20 56.64
CA GLU A 263 -8.25 15.45 57.65
C GLU A 263 -7.54 16.10 58.86
N ILE A 264 -8.05 17.21 59.42
CA ILE A 264 -7.91 17.67 60.83
C ILE A 264 -8.61 19.06 61.01
N ILE A 265 -9.46 19.14 62.06
CA ILE A 265 -10.13 20.28 62.77
C ILE A 265 -11.47 20.79 62.19
N GLU A 266 -12.64 20.42 62.76
CA GLU A 266 -13.29 20.87 64.02
C GLU A 266 -13.88 22.30 63.99
N LYS A 267 -15.17 22.36 64.34
CA LYS A 267 -15.95 23.46 64.97
C LYS A 267 -16.61 24.58 64.13
N GLN A 268 -17.92 24.63 64.40
CA GLN A 268 -18.95 25.68 64.21
C GLN A 268 -19.71 25.71 62.89
#